data_AF-A0A9P1E061-F1
#
_entry.id   AF-A0A9P1E061-F1
#
_cell.length_a   1.000
_cell.length_b   1.000
_cell.length_c   1.000
_cell.angle_alpha   90.00
_cell.angle_beta   90.00
_cell.angle_gamma   90.00
#
_symmetry.space_group_name_H-M   'P 1'
#
loop_
_entity.id
_entity.type
_entity.pdbx_description
1 polymer ?
#
loop_
_entity_poly.entity_id
_entity_poly.type
_entity_poly.pdbx_seq_one_letter_code
_entity_poly.pdbx_strand_id
1 'polypeptide(L)'
;MAVQFDTFAAIAIPKKASHQTVTRRSQYIADLLDISLFGQMTLIPYNTGNHWVLVTIDMAAQTVFYLDSLGGIPSKDLEEIMNQGVMINDAQKFKKMLNLKWVRVMCPKHTGGV
;
A
#
# COMPACT_ATOMS: atom_id res chain seq x y z
N MET A 1 -16.79 -15.85 21.99
CA MET A 1 -17.13 -14.70 21.12
C MET A 1 -16.11 -14.74 19.98
N ALA A 2 -16.49 -15.33 18.85
CA ALA A 2 -15.61 -15.44 17.69
C ALA A 2 -15.65 -14.09 16.96
N VAL A 3 -14.52 -13.43 16.82
CA VAL A 3 -14.40 -12.27 15.94
C VAL A 3 -14.37 -12.83 14.52
N GLN A 4 -15.51 -12.76 13.85
CA GLN A 4 -15.61 -13.14 12.45
C GLN A 4 -15.02 -12.00 11.62
N PHE A 5 -13.84 -12.23 11.05
CA PHE A 5 -13.23 -11.31 10.08
C PHE A 5 -13.94 -11.51 8.74
N ASP A 6 -15.11 -10.89 8.60
CA ASP A 6 -15.82 -10.89 7.33
C ASP A 6 -15.06 -10.01 6.33
N THR A 7 -14.66 -10.65 5.23
CA THR A 7 -14.18 -10.09 3.97
C THR A 7 -12.71 -9.68 3.92
N PHE A 8 -11.94 -10.58 3.30
CA PHE A 8 -10.54 -10.48 2.93
C PHE A 8 -10.22 -9.18 2.20
N ALA A 9 -9.21 -8.46 2.69
CA ALA A 9 -8.50 -7.46 1.92
C ALA A 9 -8.04 -8.04 0.59
N ALA A 10 -8.09 -7.26 -0.49
CA ALA A 10 -7.51 -7.65 -1.76
C ALA A 10 -5.99 -7.86 -1.60
N ILE A 11 -5.56 -9.13 -1.44
CA ILE A 11 -4.14 -9.48 -1.37
C ILE A 11 -3.61 -9.55 -2.80
N ALA A 12 -2.78 -8.57 -3.09
CA ALA A 12 -2.12 -8.34 -4.34
C ALA A 12 -0.67 -8.83 -4.26
N ILE A 13 -0.31 -9.92 -4.95
CA ILE A 13 1.09 -10.37 -5.06
C ILE A 13 1.65 -9.83 -6.37
N PRO A 14 2.48 -8.77 -6.37
CA PRO A 14 3.13 -8.30 -7.59
C PRO A 14 4.09 -9.37 -8.12
N LYS A 15 3.92 -9.78 -9.39
CA LYS A 15 4.89 -10.66 -10.08
C LYS A 15 6.24 -9.95 -10.22
N LYS A 16 7.31 -10.71 -9.95
CA LYS A 16 8.76 -10.40 -10.07
C LYS A 16 9.09 -9.08 -10.80
N ALA A 17 9.69 -8.15 -10.06
CA ALA A 17 9.87 -6.73 -10.40
C ALA A 17 11.02 -6.38 -11.37
N SER A 18 11.33 -7.17 -12.40
CA SER A 18 12.53 -6.84 -13.20
C SER A 18 12.33 -5.78 -14.29
N HIS A 19 11.10 -5.38 -14.66
CA HIS A 19 10.87 -4.36 -15.73
C HIS A 19 9.46 -3.71 -15.72
N GLN A 20 8.83 -3.50 -14.56
CA GLN A 20 7.55 -2.76 -14.54
C GLN A 20 7.80 -1.27 -14.27
N THR A 21 7.29 -0.41 -15.15
CA THR A 21 7.36 1.06 -14.98
C THR A 21 6.58 1.50 -13.74
N VAL A 22 6.94 2.65 -13.17
CA VAL A 22 6.16 3.29 -12.08
C VAL A 22 4.68 3.35 -12.47
N THR A 23 4.36 3.81 -13.69
CA THR A 23 2.99 3.91 -14.21
C THR A 23 2.18 2.63 -14.09
N ARG A 24 2.74 1.47 -14.47
CA ARG A 24 2.02 0.20 -14.41
C ARG A 24 1.76 -0.24 -12.97
N ARG A 25 2.72 0.00 -12.08
CA ARG A 25 2.60 -0.31 -10.66
C ARG A 25 1.59 0.62 -9.98
N SER A 26 1.59 1.91 -10.34
CA SER A 26 0.61 2.89 -9.88
C SER A 26 -0.81 2.53 -10.33
N GLN A 27 -0.99 2.14 -11.60
CA GLN A 27 -2.30 1.69 -12.10
C GLN A 27 -2.82 0.48 -11.30
N TYR A 28 -1.94 -0.47 -10.97
CA TYR A 28 -2.31 -1.61 -10.16
C TYR A 28 -2.81 -1.21 -8.76
N ILE A 29 -2.15 -0.23 -8.12
CA ILE A 29 -2.66 0.34 -6.87
C ILE A 29 -4.05 0.97 -7.09
N ALA A 30 -4.24 1.71 -8.17
CA ALA A 30 -5.53 2.32 -8.48
C ALA A 30 -6.65 1.29 -8.64
N ASP A 31 -6.38 0.19 -9.34
CA ASP A 31 -7.33 -0.90 -9.55
C ASP A 31 -7.68 -1.60 -8.22
N LEU A 32 -6.69 -1.79 -7.34
CA LEU A 32 -6.92 -2.34 -5.99
C LEU A 32 -7.78 -1.43 -5.12
N LEU A 33 -7.57 -0.12 -5.21
CA LEU A 33 -8.37 0.86 -4.48
C LEU A 33 -9.79 0.94 -5.02
N ASP A 34 -10.03 0.62 -6.29
CA ASP A 34 -11.38 0.65 -6.86
C ASP A 34 -12.27 -0.48 -6.36
N ILE A 35 -11.68 -1.66 -6.12
CA ILE A 35 -12.38 -2.81 -5.52
C ILE A 35 -12.41 -2.77 -3.99
N SER A 36 -11.72 -1.82 -3.37
CA SER A 36 -11.69 -1.68 -1.91
C SER A 36 -13.00 -1.06 -1.40
N LEU A 37 -13.62 -1.69 -0.40
CA LEU A 37 -14.87 -1.19 0.18
C LEU A 37 -14.65 0.12 0.94
N PHE A 38 -15.59 1.05 0.82
CA PHE A 38 -15.53 2.32 1.52
C PHE A 38 -15.42 2.11 3.04
N GLY A 39 -14.51 2.84 3.68
CA GLY A 39 -14.26 2.75 5.13
C GLY A 39 -13.40 1.55 5.56
N GLN A 40 -12.94 0.70 4.64
CA GLN A 40 -11.95 -0.34 4.92
C GLN A 40 -10.54 0.14 4.58
N MET A 41 -9.54 -0.43 5.28
CA MET A 41 -8.14 -0.25 4.92
C MET A 41 -7.74 -1.28 3.87
N THR A 42 -7.04 -0.84 2.82
CA THR A 42 -6.46 -1.74 1.82
C THR A 42 -5.08 -2.19 2.30
N LEU A 43 -4.82 -3.49 2.32
CA LEU A 43 -3.53 -4.07 2.72
C LEU A 43 -2.74 -4.51 1.49
N ILE A 44 -1.52 -4.01 1.35
CA ILE A 44 -0.67 -4.16 0.16
C ILE A 44 0.70 -4.71 0.60
N PRO A 45 0.93 -6.03 0.53
CA PRO A 45 2.27 -6.57 0.74
C PRO A 45 3.19 -6.15 -0.42
N TYR A 46 4.35 -5.59 -0.10
CA TYR A 46 5.31 -5.09 -1.08
C TYR A 46 6.69 -5.71 -0.84
N ASN A 47 7.32 -6.17 -1.91
CA ASN A 47 8.68 -6.71 -1.85
C ASN A 47 9.66 -5.65 -2.38
N THR A 48 10.62 -5.23 -1.55
CA THR A 48 11.64 -4.23 -1.90
C THR A 48 12.84 -4.81 -2.65
N GLY A 49 12.78 -6.07 -3.06
CA GLY A 49 13.81 -6.85 -3.75
C GLY A 49 14.30 -8.03 -2.91
N ASN A 50 14.56 -7.80 -1.63
CA ASN A 50 15.09 -8.78 -0.67
C ASN A 50 14.35 -8.81 0.67
N HIS A 51 13.32 -7.97 0.82
CA HIS A 51 12.62 -7.77 2.07
C HIS A 51 11.14 -7.50 1.80
N TRP A 52 10.27 -8.05 2.64
CA TRP A 52 8.83 -7.85 2.56
C TRP A 52 8.40 -6.82 3.59
N VAL A 53 7.66 -5.84 3.12
CA VAL A 53 7.03 -4.80 3.93
C VAL A 53 5.53 -4.82 3.68
N LEU A 54 4.76 -4.29 4.62
CA LEU A 54 3.32 -4.13 4.45
C LEU A 54 3.00 -2.64 4.36
N VAL A 55 2.32 -2.25 3.30
CA VAL A 55 1.74 -0.93 3.15
C VAL A 55 0.24 -1.07 3.38
N THR A 56 -0.35 -0.18 4.17
CA THR A 56 -1.80 -0.07 4.25
C THR A 56 -2.24 1.35 3.95
N ILE A 57 -3.44 1.51 3.42
CA ILE A 57 -4.00 2.82 3.11
C ILE A 57 -5.43 2.93 3.58
N ASP A 58 -5.71 4.02 4.29
CA ASP A 58 -7.05 4.48 4.61
C ASP A 58 -7.38 5.63 3.64
N MET A 59 -8.27 5.35 2.68
CA MET A 59 -8.69 6.33 1.68
C MET A 59 -9.58 7.43 2.25
N ALA A 60 -10.29 7.17 3.36
CA ALA A 60 -11.12 8.19 4.01
C ALA A 60 -10.25 9.21 4.76
N ALA A 61 -9.19 8.73 5.44
CA ALA A 61 -8.22 9.58 6.13
C ALA A 61 -7.05 10.04 5.24
N GLN A 62 -6.98 9.59 3.99
CA GLN A 62 -5.87 9.86 3.05
C GLN A 62 -4.49 9.57 3.68
N THR A 63 -4.42 8.50 4.47
CA THR A 63 -3.23 8.15 5.24
C THR A 63 -2.69 6.80 4.80
N VAL A 64 -1.41 6.77 4.45
CA VAL A 64 -0.65 5.56 4.13
C VAL A 64 0.18 5.18 5.36
N PHE A 65 0.01 3.94 5.80
CA PHE A 65 0.80 3.36 6.88
C PHE A 65 1.85 2.43 6.30
N TYR A 66 3.10 2.65 6.69
CA TYR A 66 4.23 1.82 6.32
C TYR A 66 4.65 0.96 7.50
N LEU A 67 4.54 -0.35 7.35
CA LEU A 67 4.90 -1.36 8.34
C LEU A 67 6.13 -2.13 7.85
N ASP A 68 7.22 -2.00 8.60
CA ASP A 68 8.47 -2.67 8.32
C ASP A 68 9.01 -3.32 9.60
N SER A 69 9.09 -4.65 9.58
CA SER A 69 9.61 -5.47 10.68
C SER A 69 11.12 -5.31 10.93
N LEU A 70 11.85 -4.73 9.99
CA LEU A 70 13.26 -4.33 10.14
C LEU A 70 13.41 -2.85 10.53
N GLY A 71 12.30 -2.10 10.57
CA GLY A 71 12.29 -0.70 11.02
C GLY A 71 12.87 0.31 10.03
N GLY A 72 12.93 -0.03 8.74
CA GLY A 72 13.34 0.86 7.66
C GLY A 72 12.33 1.96 7.35
N ILE A 73 12.58 2.62 6.23
CA ILE A 73 11.74 3.70 5.67
C ILE A 73 11.27 3.29 4.27
N PRO A 74 10.09 3.77 3.83
CA PRO A 74 9.64 3.52 2.47
C PRO A 74 10.64 4.10 1.46
N SER A 75 10.82 3.42 0.33
CA SER A 75 11.63 3.93 -0.77
C SER A 75 10.87 5.02 -1.53
N LYS A 76 11.60 5.96 -2.15
CA LYS A 76 10.98 7.00 -3.01
C LYS A 76 10.14 6.40 -4.13
N ASP A 77 10.58 5.28 -4.69
CA ASP A 77 9.86 4.54 -5.71
C ASP A 77 8.51 4.01 -5.20
N LEU A 78 8.48 3.43 -3.99
CA LEU A 78 7.24 2.98 -3.36
C LEU A 78 6.30 4.15 -3.03
N GLU A 79 6.86 5.26 -2.51
CA GLU A 79 6.08 6.48 -2.26
C GLU A 79 5.46 7.02 -3.53
N GLU A 80 6.23 7.09 -4.63
CA GLU A 80 5.76 7.56 -5.92
C GLU A 80 4.65 6.68 -6.49
N ILE A 81 4.80 5.35 -6.44
CA ILE A 81 3.79 4.39 -6.90
C ILE A 81 2.47 4.56 -6.14
N MET A 82 2.54 4.67 -4.81
CA MET A 82 1.35 4.84 -3.97
C MET A 82 0.68 6.20 -4.22
N ASN A 83 1.46 7.29 -4.25
CA ASN A 83 0.95 8.63 -4.52
C ASN A 83 0.26 8.69 -5.90
N GLN A 84 0.91 8.18 -6.94
CA GLN A 84 0.34 8.15 -8.30
C GLN A 84 -0.86 7.21 -8.40
N GLY A 85 -0.84 6.05 -7.76
CA GLY A 85 -1.96 5.10 -7.79
C GLY A 85 -3.21 5.67 -7.14
N VAL A 86 -3.06 6.34 -6.01
CA VAL A 86 -4.15 7.07 -5.34
C VAL A 86 -4.60 8.24 -6.21
N MET A 87 -3.69 8.99 -6.84
CA MET A 87 -4.08 10.05 -7.79
C MET A 87 -4.84 9.51 -8.99
N ILE A 88 -4.51 8.33 -9.53
CA ILE A 88 -5.24 7.72 -10.63
C ILE A 88 -6.65 7.30 -10.17
N ASN A 89 -6.75 6.63 -9.02
CA ASN A 89 -8.04 6.22 -8.45
C ASN A 89 -8.93 7.43 -8.12
N ASP A 90 -8.35 8.49 -7.57
CA ASP A 90 -9.07 9.70 -7.22
C ASP A 90 -9.38 10.53 -8.45
N ALA A 91 -8.49 10.70 -9.43
CA ALA A 91 -8.82 11.42 -10.68
C ALA A 91 -9.98 10.79 -11.46
N GLN A 92 -10.21 9.48 -11.30
CA GLN A 92 -11.39 8.80 -11.80
C GLN A 92 -12.68 9.18 -11.03
N LYS A 93 -12.57 9.62 -9.77
CA LYS A 93 -13.69 9.89 -8.85
C LYS A 93 -13.90 11.39 -8.53
N PHE A 94 -12.83 12.19 -8.42
CA PHE A 94 -12.77 13.61 -8.02
C PHE A 94 -11.53 14.33 -8.61
N LYS A 95 -11.65 15.61 -9.00
CA LYS A 95 -10.55 16.43 -9.58
C LYS A 95 -9.66 17.14 -8.54
N LYS A 96 -9.33 16.51 -7.40
CA LYS A 96 -8.56 17.18 -6.34
C LYS A 96 -7.11 16.68 -6.30
N MET A 97 -6.18 17.61 -6.01
CA MET A 97 -4.80 17.25 -5.72
C MET A 97 -4.73 16.62 -4.33
N LEU A 98 -4.26 15.38 -4.24
CA LEU A 98 -4.18 14.64 -2.99
C LEU A 98 -2.86 14.88 -2.26
N ASN A 99 -2.94 15.05 -0.96
CA ASN A 99 -1.78 15.12 -0.08
C ASN A 99 -1.81 13.92 0.88
N LEU A 100 -1.23 12.80 0.46
CA LEU A 100 -1.20 11.59 1.27
C LEU A 100 -0.31 11.81 2.50
N LYS A 101 -0.86 11.50 3.68
CA LYS A 101 -0.10 11.49 4.92
C LYS A 101 0.60 10.14 5.06
N TRP A 102 1.92 10.14 5.16
CA TRP A 102 2.69 8.93 5.42
C TRP A 102 2.97 8.76 6.91
N VAL A 103 2.64 7.59 7.45
CA VAL A 103 2.86 7.23 8.84
C VAL A 103 3.70 5.95 8.89
N ARG A 104 4.88 6.04 9.49
CA ARG A 104 5.66 4.85 9.84
C ARG A 104 5.09 4.24 11.12
N VAL A 105 4.70 2.98 11.05
CA VAL A 105 4.16 2.26 12.19
C VAL A 105 5.29 1.52 12.88
N MET A 106 5.39 1.69 14.20
CA MET A 106 6.33 0.90 15.00
C MET A 106 5.85 -0.54 15.06
N CYS A 107 6.64 -1.46 14.50
CA CYS A 107 6.35 -2.88 14.43
C CYS A 107 7.23 -3.66 15.42
N PRO A 108 6.79 -4.81 15.95
CA PRO A 108 7.71 -5.76 16.59
C PRO A 108 8.87 -6.07 15.65
N LYS A 109 10.10 -5.84 16.11
CA LYS A 109 11.29 -5.98 15.27
C LYS A 109 11.68 -7.44 15.16
N HIS A 110 11.86 -7.92 13.94
CA HIS A 110 12.47 -9.22 13.72
C HIS A 110 13.99 -9.08 13.94
N THR A 111 14.52 -9.78 14.94
CA THR A 111 15.96 -9.76 15.31
C THR A 111 16.81 -10.81 14.57
N GLY A 112 16.27 -11.48 13.55
CA GLY A 112 16.91 -12.59 12.85
C GLY A 112 16.87 -12.40 11.34
N GLY A 113 17.99 -12.69 10.67
CA GLY A 113 18.09 -12.82 9.23
C GLY A 113 18.66 -14.20 8.90
N VAL A 114 18.11 -14.81 7.85
CA VAL A 114 18.59 -16.04 7.19
C VAL A 114 20.08 -16.03 6.91
#